data_AF-A0A3C1B8Z1-F1
#
_entry.id   AF-A0A3C1B8Z1-F1
#
_cell.length_a   1.000
_cell.length_b   1.000
_cell.length_c   1.000
_cell.angle_alpha   90.00
_cell.angle_beta   90.00
_cell.angle_gamma   90.00
#
_symmetry.space_group_name_H-M   'P 1'
#
loop_
_entity.id
_entity.type
_entity.pdbx_description
1 polymer ?
#
loop_
_entity_poly.entity_id
_entity_poly.type
_entity_poly.pdbx_seq_one_letter_code
_entity_poly.pdbx_strand_id
1 'polypeptide(L)' 'MSTFLSRDVQQGLDRARADDLKRKSRYRVQFDGEIYPILKLWETGFVISAEGAPPMRGLVDVFNGATHVYQCLIVASQE' A
#
# COMPACT_ATOMS: atom_id res chain seq x y z
N MET A 1 15.76 -7.14 -28.27
CA MET A 1 14.95 -6.01 -28.78
C MET A 1 14.45 -5.24 -27.56
N SER A 2 15.07 -4.12 -27.22
CA SER A 2 14.79 -3.34 -26.01
C SER A 2 13.70 -2.31 -26.31
N THR A 3 12.48 -2.56 -25.82
CA THR A 3 11.41 -1.56 -25.81
C THR A 3 11.79 -0.46 -24.81
N PHE A 4 12.19 0.69 -25.32
CA PHE A 4 12.41 1.89 -24.51
C PHE A 4 11.16 2.75 -24.57
N LEU A 5 10.42 2.80 -23.46
CA LEU A 5 9.39 3.80 -23.26
C LEU A 5 10.04 5.09 -22.74
N SER A 6 9.58 6.25 -23.22
CA SER A 6 9.96 7.54 -22.62
C SER A 6 9.58 7.58 -21.14
N ARG A 7 10.42 8.22 -20.32
CA ARG A 7 10.24 8.28 -18.85
C ARG A 7 8.85 8.75 -18.43
N ASP A 8 8.27 9.74 -19.10
CA ASP A 8 6.91 10.21 -18.86
C ASP A 8 5.84 9.14 -19.10
N VAL A 9 5.98 8.35 -20.16
CA VAL A 9 5.03 7.27 -20.47
C VAL A 9 5.16 6.13 -19.46
N GLN A 10 6.38 5.81 -19.05
CA GLN A 10 6.64 4.82 -18.00
C GLN A 10 6.01 5.25 -16.66
N GLN A 11 6.20 6.52 -16.27
CA GLN A 11 5.66 7.08 -15.04
C GLN A 11 4.13 7.15 -15.06
N GLY A 12 3.53 7.53 -16.19
CA GLY A 12 2.08 7.52 -16.35
C GLY A 12 1.48 6.11 -16.22
N LEU A 13 2.15 5.10 -16.79
CA LEU A 13 1.71 3.71 -16.69
C LEU A 13 1.84 3.17 -15.26
N ASP A 14 2.90 3.56 -14.54
CA ASP A 14 3.12 3.11 -13.16
C ASP A 14 2.07 3.70 -12.21
N ARG A 15 1.78 5.00 -12.34
CA ARG A 15 0.66 5.66 -11.62
C ARG A 15 -0.67 4.95 -11.89
N ALA A 16 -1.01 4.73 -13.16
CA ALA A 16 -2.25 4.05 -13.54
C ALA A 16 -2.38 2.64 -12.94
N ARG A 17 -1.27 1.90 -12.82
CA ARG A 17 -1.24 0.59 -12.15
C ARG A 17 -1.44 0.72 -10.65
N ALA A 18 -0.78 1.68 -10.00
CA ALA A 18 -0.94 1.93 -8.58
C ALA A 18 -2.40 2.31 -8.24
N ASP A 19 -3.02 3.18 -9.04
CA ASP A 19 -4.43 3.56 -8.87
C ASP A 19 -5.41 2.40 -9.05
N ASP A 20 -5.20 1.53 -10.04
CA ASP A 20 -6.05 0.35 -10.22
C ASP A 20 -5.91 -0.65 -9.06
N LEU A 21 -4.68 -0.83 -8.55
CA LEU A 21 -4.41 -1.64 -7.36
C LEU A 21 -5.08 -1.04 -6.11
N LYS A 22 -4.97 0.28 -5.88
CA LYS A 22 -5.66 0.99 -4.79
C LYS A 22 -7.17 0.75 -4.85
N ARG A 23 -7.76 0.89 -6.04
CA ARG A 23 -9.20 0.75 -6.26
C ARG A 23 -9.71 -0.68 -6.05
N LYS A 24 -8.93 -1.68 -6.45
CA LYS A 24 -9.28 -3.10 -6.29
C LYS A 24 -8.96 -3.65 -4.91
N SER A 25 -8.05 -3.00 -4.18
CA SER A 25 -7.68 -3.48 -2.86
C SER A 25 -8.83 -3.33 -1.88
N ARG A 26 -9.26 -4.47 -1.35
CA ARG A 26 -10.21 -4.52 -0.24
C ARG A 26 -9.52 -4.42 1.12
N TYR A 27 -8.19 -4.55 1.14
CA TYR A 27 -7.41 -4.48 2.36
C TYR A 27 -7.03 -3.05 2.73
N ARG A 28 -7.15 -2.72 4.01
CA ARG A 28 -6.84 -1.40 4.56
C ARG A 28 -6.10 -1.58 5.87
N VAL A 29 -5.15 -0.69 6.16
CA VAL A 29 -4.51 -0.61 7.46
C VAL A 29 -4.95 0.67 8.15
N GLN A 30 -5.30 0.58 9.43
CA GLN A 30 -5.52 1.72 10.29
C GLN A 30 -4.27 1.93 11.15
N PHE A 31 -3.75 3.15 11.13
CA PHE A 31 -2.60 3.56 11.93
C PHE A 31 -2.82 4.99 12.39
N ASP A 32 -2.67 5.23 13.70
CA ASP A 32 -2.82 6.56 14.33
C ASP A 32 -4.17 7.25 14.02
N GLY A 33 -5.23 6.46 13.87
CA GLY A 33 -6.58 6.96 13.54
C GLY A 33 -6.85 7.14 12.04
N GLU A 34 -5.82 7.07 11.19
CA GLU A 34 -5.92 7.22 9.74
C GLU A 34 -5.96 5.87 9.03
N ILE A 35 -6.60 5.82 7.85
CA ILE A 35 -6.80 4.59 7.07
C ILE A 35 -6.04 4.66 5.75
N TYR A 36 -5.21 3.65 5.50
CA TYR A 36 -4.40 3.55 4.29
C TYR A 36 -4.73 2.27 3.50
N PRO A 37 -4.94 2.37 2.17
CA PRO A 37 -5.18 1.19 1.35
C PRO A 37 -3.90 0.37 1.16
N ILE A 38 -4.00 -0.95 1.37
CA ILE A 38 -2.88 -1.87 1.19
C ILE A 38 -2.78 -2.26 -0.29
N LEU A 39 -1.67 -1.95 -0.95
CA LEU A 39 -1.45 -2.26 -2.37
C LEU A 39 -1.07 -3.73 -2.59
N LYS A 40 -0.30 -4.29 -1.65
CA LYS A 40 0.14 -5.68 -1.67
C LYS A 40 0.26 -6.18 -0.25
N LEU A 41 -0.24 -7.39 0.00
CA LEU A 41 -0.18 -8.06 1.28
C LEU A 41 0.49 -9.42 1.12
N TRP A 42 1.38 -9.78 2.04
CA TRP A 42 1.94 -11.12 2.18
C TRP A 42 2.02 -11.49 3.66
N GLU A 43 2.49 -12.70 3.96
CA GLU A 43 2.40 -13.31 5.29
C GLU A 43 2.99 -12.46 6.43
N THR A 44 4.07 -11.74 6.15
CA THR A 44 4.84 -11.01 7.18
C THR A 44 4.84 -9.49 7.00
N GLY A 45 4.08 -8.95 6.03
CA GLY A 45 4.10 -7.53 5.76
C GLY A 45 3.19 -7.09 4.62
N PHE A 46 3.18 -5.78 4.37
CA PHE A 46 2.38 -5.17 3.32
C PHE A 46 3.05 -3.92 2.75
N VAL A 47 2.58 -3.49 1.58
CA VAL A 47 2.95 -2.23 0.93
C VAL A 47 1.74 -1.32 0.90
N ILE A 48 1.97 -0.05 1.22
CA ILE A 48 1.04 1.06 1.02
C ILE A 48 1.64 2.03 0.01
N SER A 49 0.83 2.99 -0.45
CA SER A 49 1.32 4.08 -1.29
C SER A 49 2.31 4.95 -0.52
N ALA A 50 3.49 5.21 -1.08
CA ALA A 50 4.46 6.15 -0.48
C ALA A 50 3.91 7.59 -0.45
N GLU A 51 3.06 7.95 -1.41
CA GLU A 51 2.40 9.25 -1.45
C GLU A 51 1.50 9.46 -0.22
N GLY A 52 1.97 10.28 0.73
CA GLY A 52 1.22 10.66 1.93
C GLY A 52 1.24 9.65 3.08
N ALA A 53 2.00 8.56 2.97
CA ALA A 53 2.17 7.61 4.05
C ALA A 53 3.23 8.12 5.04
N PRO A 54 2.91 8.24 6.35
CA PRO A 54 3.92 8.50 7.36
C PRO A 54 4.80 7.24 7.54
N PRO A 55 6.02 7.39 8.12
CA PRO A 55 6.76 6.24 8.61
C PRO A 55 5.93 5.52 9.69
N MET A 56 5.36 4.37 9.33
CA MET A 56 4.51 3.59 10.24
C MET A 56 5.38 2.75 11.16
N ARG A 57 5.24 2.95 12.46
CA ARG A 57 5.85 2.11 13.49
C ARG A 57 4.91 1.99 14.68
N GLY A 58 4.72 0.78 15.18
CA GLY A 58 3.81 0.49 16.27
C GLY A 58 2.65 -0.41 15.85
N LEU A 59 1.61 -0.41 16.67
CA LEU A 59 0.46 -1.29 16.50
C LEU A 59 -0.42 -0.80 15.33
N VAL A 60 -0.83 -1.72 14.47
CA VAL A 60 -1.70 -1.44 13.33
C VAL A 60 -2.81 -2.46 13.24
N ASP A 61 -3.96 -2.01 12.75
CA ASP A 61 -5.13 -2.86 12.53
C ASP A 61 -5.36 -3.06 11.03
N VAL A 62 -5.45 -4.30 10.58
CA VAL A 62 -5.69 -4.64 9.18
C VAL A 62 -7.14 -5.08 8.99
N PHE A 63 -7.81 -4.42 8.05
CA PHE A 63 -9.20 -4.66 7.68
C PHE A 63 -9.29 -5.20 6.26
N ASN A 64 -10.30 -6.02 6.00
CA ASN A 64 -10.77 -6.41 4.67
C ASN A 64 -12.22 -5.92 4.52
N GLY A 65 -12.40 -4.79 3.85
CA GLY A 65 -13.67 -4.08 3.86
C GLY A 65 -14.04 -3.60 5.27
N ALA A 66 -15.18 -4.07 5.77
CA ALA A 66 -15.68 -3.74 7.12
C ALA A 66 -15.20 -4.72 8.21
N THR A 67 -14.51 -5.80 7.84
CA THR A 67 -14.08 -6.84 8.77
C THR A 67 -12.65 -6.57 9.23
N HIS A 68 -12.43 -6.50 10.54
CA HIS A 68 -11.08 -6.55 11.12
C HIS A 68 -10.54 -7.97 10.99
N VAL A 69 -9.36 -8.10 10.37
CA VAL A 69 -8.77 -9.41 10.06
C VAL A 69 -7.72 -9.77 11.10
N TYR A 70 -6.79 -8.85 11.40
CA TYR A 70 -5.77 -9.03 12.43
C TYR A 70 -5.11 -7.70 12.80
N GLN A 71 -4.51 -7.70 14.00
CA GLN A 71 -3.70 -6.62 14.53
C GLN A 71 -2.22 -7.02 14.48
N CYS A 72 -1.34 -6.12 14.05
CA CYS A 72 0.09 -6.38 13.88
C CYS A 72 0.93 -5.30 14.56
N LEU A 73 2.20 -5.61 14.83
CA LEU A 73 3.20 -4.64 15.25
C LEU A 73 4.16 -4.38 14.10
N ILE A 74 4.20 -3.14 13.60
CA ILE A 74 5.19 -2.69 12.64
C ILE A 74 6.45 -2.27 13.38
N VAL A 75 7.53 -3.01 13.15
CA VAL A 75 8.83 -2.80 13.81
C VAL A 75 9.74 -1.86 13.01
N ALA A 76 9.63 -1.91 11.69
CA ALA A 76 10.35 -1.05 10.74
C ALA A 76 9.53 -0.87 9.45
N SER A 77 9.53 0.34 8.91
CA SER A 77 9.00 0.67 7.58
C SER A 77 10.17 1.09 6.67
N GLN A 78 10.14 0.70 5.40
CA GLN A 78 11.09 1.14 4.36
C GLN A 78 10.30 1.78 3.22
N GLU A 79 10.87 2.79 2.57
CA GLU A 79 10.31 3.48 1.39
C GLU A 79 10.56 2.69 0.10
#